data_AF-A0A2P6NJR8-F1
#
_entry.id   AF-A0A2P6NJR8-F1
#
_cell.length_a   1.000
_cell.length_b   1.000
_cell.length_c   1.000
_cell.angle_alpha   90.00
_cell.angle_beta   90.00
_cell.angle_gamma   90.00
#
_symmetry.space_group_name_H-M   'P 1'
#
loop_
_entity.id
_entity.type
_entity.pdbx_description
1 polymer ?
#
loop_
_entity_poly.entity_id
_entity_poly.type
_entity_poly.pdbx_seq_one_letter_code
_entity_poly.pdbx_strand_id
1 'polypeptide(L)'
;MSAKLAKSPVFGLQVQNSHLSFSPEAIIRTFVDKIMKRHKPDVATNSPEELALEILRAMDAALVIHCTSEGECIIFTNDSTKEMLPHFVTNIHQSQRDPSNTPDEVAHFWTTVRSVATTGIITKEDFKLETNVTAKFRKATILEQTYVVITVKKTKEQDQISRFLNHGPADENLISYLSDAVENDIIGLTLGMGSLYISLSSDMWEPGVTTYYAICPNTATACGIVPWMARGKTTADLNRSKPDIIQSAKKLEANLDPVTQRSSYSIETTKNATMHVEVKRISPKLHLSVLLVRKHKEKTRPKLPSNAKGVVDHVYRKNQWEAVLENVLEWVNDNLHHASTKRLKIPDEFFEDTQNIFCYIYTNAESFLPSRSADGFQWKSSYSAPSQSKLQKRYFYHKTEGPRMRRRVMWIDKLPHLQIIEYRHLDYHGDIPTDHLIGPEMMKWSDVISQVTDREDHKLHNTMDEIDREFSMGSLRGEVPYEDIQESTQVLSYVSGILNNWAVRHRAVQSSAPPL
;
A
#
# COMPACT_ATOMS: atom_id res chain seq x y z
N MET A 1 65.21 17.93 22.52
CA MET A 1 63.84 18.43 22.27
C MET A 1 62.96 17.24 21.96
N SER A 2 61.95 17.03 22.80
CA SER A 2 61.12 15.83 22.90
C SER A 2 60.12 15.68 21.75
N ALA A 3 60.01 14.47 21.21
CA ALA A 3 58.83 13.99 20.51
C ALA A 3 58.25 12.81 21.30
N LYS A 4 57.10 13.04 21.96
CA LYS A 4 56.32 12.01 22.66
C LYS A 4 55.53 11.21 21.62
N LEU A 5 55.85 9.92 21.49
CA LEU A 5 55.03 8.91 20.82
C LEU A 5 53.91 8.48 21.78
N ALA A 6 52.68 8.86 21.48
CA ALA A 6 51.49 8.39 22.18
C ALA A 6 51.14 6.97 21.71
N LYS A 7 51.12 6.02 22.64
CA LYS A 7 50.62 4.65 22.44
C LYS A 7 49.10 4.68 22.41
N SER A 8 48.52 4.16 21.33
CA SER A 8 47.08 3.92 21.20
C SER A 8 46.69 2.67 22.03
N PRO A 9 45.63 2.69 22.84
CA PRO A 9 45.16 1.50 23.54
C PRO A 9 44.37 0.60 22.60
N VAL A 10 44.79 -0.65 22.48
CA VAL A 10 44.05 -1.74 21.83
C VAL A 10 42.90 -2.12 22.76
N PHE A 11 41.68 -1.73 22.40
CA PHE A 11 40.46 -2.26 23.02
C PHE A 11 40.17 -3.64 22.44
N GLY A 12 40.43 -4.69 23.24
CA GLY A 12 39.96 -6.04 22.97
C GLY A 12 38.46 -6.13 23.20
N LEU A 13 37.69 -6.20 22.12
CA LEU A 13 36.27 -6.55 22.16
C LEU A 13 36.15 -8.07 22.32
N GLN A 14 35.92 -8.50 23.56
CA GLN A 14 35.56 -9.87 23.88
C GLN A 14 34.07 -10.07 23.54
N VAL A 15 33.78 -10.72 22.42
CA VAL A 15 32.42 -11.10 22.03
C VAL A 15 31.96 -12.23 22.95
N GLN A 16 31.22 -11.88 24.00
CA GLN A 16 30.41 -12.84 24.76
C GLN A 16 29.17 -13.19 23.93
N ASN A 17 29.19 -14.36 23.31
CA ASN A 17 27.99 -15.02 22.80
C ASN A 17 27.08 -15.40 23.99
N SER A 18 26.21 -14.47 24.38
CA SER A 18 25.08 -14.79 25.25
C SER A 18 23.96 -15.38 24.37
N HIS A 19 23.89 -16.71 24.36
CA HIS A 19 22.70 -17.43 23.91
C HIS A 19 21.54 -17.05 24.85
N LEU A 20 20.75 -16.06 24.46
CA LEU A 20 19.42 -15.82 25.02
C LEU A 20 18.51 -16.94 24.53
N SER A 21 18.38 -18.00 25.33
CA SER A 21 17.33 -18.99 25.18
C SER A 21 15.99 -18.32 25.55
N PHE A 22 15.27 -17.85 24.53
CA PHE A 22 13.88 -17.47 24.71
C PHE A 22 13.07 -18.74 24.98
N SER A 23 12.44 -18.83 26.16
CA SER A 23 11.47 -19.89 26.46
C SER A 23 10.33 -19.83 25.42
N PRO A 24 10.00 -20.95 24.75
CA PRO A 24 8.86 -21.05 23.84
C PRO A 24 7.53 -20.59 24.46
N GLU A 25 7.40 -20.66 25.79
CA GLU A 25 6.21 -20.26 26.55
C GLU A 25 5.97 -18.75 26.51
N ALA A 26 7.04 -17.94 26.46
CA ALA A 26 6.94 -16.48 26.42
C ALA A 26 6.40 -15.98 25.07
N ILE A 27 6.71 -16.67 23.98
CA ILE A 27 6.26 -16.32 22.62
C ILE A 27 4.77 -16.68 22.43
N ILE A 28 4.30 -17.75 23.08
CA ILE A 28 2.91 -18.18 23.02
C ILE A 28 2.02 -17.25 23.86
N ARG A 29 2.41 -16.91 25.10
CA ARG A 29 1.70 -15.89 25.90
C ARG A 29 1.60 -14.56 25.17
N THR A 30 2.67 -14.12 24.51
CA THR A 30 2.68 -12.85 23.77
C THR A 30 1.77 -12.88 22.54
N PHE A 31 1.55 -14.04 21.91
CA PHE A 31 0.68 -14.17 20.75
C PHE A 31 -0.80 -14.30 21.14
N VAL A 32 -1.10 -15.11 22.16
CA VAL A 32 -2.43 -15.21 22.78
C VAL A 32 -2.84 -13.85 23.32
N ASP A 33 -1.96 -13.13 24.03
CA ASP A 33 -2.22 -11.76 24.49
C ASP A 33 -2.38 -10.75 23.34
N LYS A 34 -1.80 -10.98 22.17
CA LYS A 34 -1.88 -10.04 21.04
C LYS A 34 -3.14 -10.25 20.19
N ILE A 35 -3.63 -11.49 20.10
CA ILE A 35 -4.90 -11.83 19.44
C ILE A 35 -6.08 -11.62 20.41
N MET A 36 -5.96 -12.07 21.65
CA MET A 36 -7.01 -11.96 22.67
C MET A 36 -7.13 -10.55 23.26
N LYS A 37 -6.23 -9.60 22.99
CA LYS A 37 -6.41 -8.19 23.39
C LYS A 37 -7.65 -7.51 22.78
N ARG A 38 -8.33 -8.13 21.81
CA ARG A 38 -9.63 -7.66 21.28
C ARG A 38 -10.84 -8.23 22.02
N HIS A 39 -10.70 -9.24 22.88
CA HIS A 39 -11.80 -9.80 23.68
C HIS A 39 -11.36 -9.88 25.15
N LYS A 40 -12.05 -9.16 26.04
CA LYS A 40 -11.84 -9.37 27.48
C LYS A 40 -12.20 -10.83 27.78
N PRO A 41 -11.31 -11.64 28.37
CA PRO A 41 -11.72 -12.94 28.86
C PRO A 41 -12.58 -12.71 30.10
N ASP A 42 -13.86 -13.06 30.02
CA ASP A 42 -14.57 -13.49 31.22
C ASP A 42 -13.87 -14.79 31.68
N VAL A 43 -13.55 -14.86 32.96
CA VAL A 43 -12.84 -15.99 33.58
C VAL A 43 -13.80 -17.18 33.71
N ALA A 44 -14.20 -17.72 32.57
CA ALA A 44 -14.80 -19.04 32.47
C ALA A 44 -13.67 -20.05 32.18
N THR A 45 -13.74 -21.21 32.81
CA THR A 45 -12.87 -22.37 32.57
C THR A 45 -13.19 -22.92 31.18
N ASN A 46 -12.69 -22.25 30.14
CA ASN A 46 -12.91 -22.68 28.77
C ASN A 46 -12.20 -24.01 28.53
N SER A 47 -12.85 -24.93 27.84
CA SER A 47 -12.25 -26.22 27.49
C SER A 47 -11.10 -26.02 26.48
N PRO A 48 -10.13 -26.95 26.38
CA PRO A 48 -9.08 -26.90 25.36
C PRO A 48 -9.63 -26.69 23.94
N GLU A 49 -10.77 -27.33 23.65
CA GLU A 49 -11.47 -27.23 22.37
C GLU A 49 -12.05 -25.84 22.12
N GLU A 50 -12.62 -25.19 23.14
CA GLU A 50 -13.12 -23.81 23.02
C GLU A 50 -11.98 -22.83 22.72
N LEU A 51 -10.82 -23.00 23.38
CA LEU A 51 -9.66 -22.14 23.15
C LEU A 51 -9.06 -22.36 21.74
N ALA A 52 -9.04 -23.61 21.26
CA ALA A 52 -8.65 -23.94 19.90
C ALA A 52 -9.62 -23.36 18.84
N LEU A 53 -10.92 -23.36 19.14
CA LEU A 53 -11.95 -22.76 18.29
C LEU A 53 -11.80 -21.22 18.21
N GLU A 54 -11.44 -20.56 19.31
CA GLU A 54 -11.15 -19.12 19.30
C GLU A 54 -9.94 -18.77 18.42
N ILE A 55 -8.87 -19.59 18.48
CA ILE A 55 -7.71 -19.43 17.60
C ILE A 55 -8.12 -19.51 16.12
N LEU A 56 -9.01 -20.44 15.78
CA LEU A 56 -9.53 -20.58 14.42
C LEU A 56 -10.40 -19.42 13.97
N ARG A 57 -11.31 -18.95 14.83
CA ARG A 57 -12.15 -17.79 14.51
C ARG A 57 -11.34 -16.52 14.25
N ALA A 58 -10.13 -16.44 14.78
CA ALA A 58 -9.23 -15.32 14.55
C ALA A 58 -8.43 -15.41 13.23
N MET A 59 -8.57 -16.50 12.45
CA MET A 59 -7.74 -16.76 11.27
C MET A 59 -8.59 -17.17 10.05
N ASP A 60 -8.37 -16.50 8.91
CA ASP A 60 -9.22 -16.64 7.71
C ASP A 60 -9.12 -18.00 6.99
N ALA A 61 -8.00 -18.72 7.11
CA ALA A 61 -7.78 -20.04 6.50
C ALA A 61 -6.86 -20.88 7.41
N ALA A 62 -7.44 -21.47 8.43
CA ALA A 62 -6.72 -22.26 9.41
C ALA A 62 -7.33 -23.64 9.68
N LEU A 63 -6.44 -24.57 10.03
CA LEU A 63 -6.72 -25.95 10.41
C LEU A 63 -6.00 -26.25 11.72
N VAL A 64 -6.69 -26.87 12.68
CA VAL A 64 -6.14 -27.22 14.00
C VAL A 64 -6.21 -28.72 14.20
N ILE A 65 -5.04 -29.31 14.43
CA ILE A 65 -4.85 -30.75 14.61
C ILE A 65 -4.41 -31.03 16.04
N HIS A 66 -5.14 -31.90 16.75
CA HIS A 66 -4.67 -32.51 18.00
C HIS A 66 -3.64 -33.57 17.67
N CYS A 67 -2.51 -33.56 18.35
CA CYS A 67 -1.57 -34.68 18.32
C CYS A 67 -1.61 -35.38 19.69
N THR A 68 -2.26 -36.54 19.76
CA THR A 68 -2.28 -37.38 20.96
C THR A 68 -1.26 -38.50 20.84
N SER A 69 -1.02 -39.24 21.93
CA SER A 69 -0.21 -40.46 21.91
C SER A 69 -0.82 -41.59 21.07
N GLU A 70 -2.13 -41.53 20.81
CA GLU A 70 -2.88 -42.53 20.04
C GLU A 70 -2.97 -42.18 18.55
N GLY A 71 -2.61 -40.95 18.16
CA GLY A 71 -2.58 -40.49 16.77
C GLY A 71 -2.93 -39.01 16.62
N GLU A 72 -2.99 -38.55 15.37
CA GLU A 72 -3.44 -37.20 15.03
C GLU A 72 -4.95 -37.17 14.73
N CYS A 73 -5.65 -36.18 15.27
CA CYS A 73 -7.07 -35.95 14.99
C CYS A 73 -7.28 -34.48 14.61
N ILE A 74 -7.95 -34.24 13.48
CA ILE A 74 -8.39 -32.89 13.13
C ILE A 74 -9.55 -32.52 14.05
N ILE A 75 -9.34 -31.56 14.95
CA ILE A 75 -10.40 -31.12 15.85
C ILE A 75 -11.27 -30.09 15.14
N PHE A 76 -10.66 -29.23 14.34
CA PHE A 76 -11.38 -28.14 13.71
C PHE A 76 -10.74 -27.72 12.39
N THR A 77 -11.60 -27.40 11.43
CA THR A 77 -11.23 -26.90 10.10
C THR A 77 -12.25 -25.84 9.69
N ASN A 78 -11.79 -24.71 9.18
CA ASN A 78 -12.69 -23.71 8.63
C ASN A 78 -13.06 -24.06 7.18
N ASP A 79 -14.19 -23.55 6.69
CA ASP A 79 -14.69 -23.95 5.36
C ASP A 79 -13.73 -23.55 4.23
N SER A 80 -13.07 -22.39 4.33
CA SER A 80 -12.05 -21.96 3.38
C SER A 80 -10.86 -22.93 3.28
N THR A 81 -10.45 -23.53 4.40
CA THR A 81 -9.37 -24.52 4.42
C THR A 81 -9.85 -25.86 3.88
N LYS A 82 -11.11 -26.26 4.11
CA LYS A 82 -11.69 -27.46 3.48
C LYS A 82 -11.71 -27.35 1.96
N GLU A 83 -12.02 -26.16 1.44
CA GLU A 83 -11.98 -25.89 0.00
C GLU A 83 -10.55 -25.90 -0.56
N MET A 84 -9.57 -25.36 0.17
CA MET A 84 -8.18 -25.34 -0.29
C MET A 84 -7.48 -26.71 -0.14
N LEU A 85 -7.85 -27.49 0.87
CA LEU A 85 -7.19 -28.72 1.28
C LEU A 85 -8.17 -29.92 1.39
N PRO A 86 -9.03 -30.18 0.39
CA PRO A 86 -10.09 -31.18 0.52
C PRO A 86 -9.51 -32.58 0.79
N HIS A 87 -8.43 -32.93 0.10
CA HIS A 87 -7.74 -34.23 0.19
C HIS A 87 -7.15 -34.53 1.56
N PHE A 88 -6.77 -33.49 2.33
CA PHE A 88 -6.20 -33.66 3.65
C PHE A 88 -7.27 -33.79 4.74
N VAL A 89 -8.46 -33.23 4.51
CA VAL A 89 -9.56 -33.23 5.48
C VAL A 89 -10.43 -34.48 5.34
N THR A 90 -10.70 -34.96 4.12
CA THR A 90 -11.59 -36.11 3.90
C THR A 90 -10.94 -37.47 4.15
N ASN A 91 -9.62 -37.60 3.94
CA ASN A 91 -8.92 -38.89 3.94
C ASN A 91 -8.09 -39.20 5.21
N ILE A 92 -8.32 -38.51 6.32
CA ILE A 92 -7.54 -38.65 7.57
C ILE A 92 -7.42 -40.11 8.01
N HIS A 93 -8.55 -40.82 8.03
CA HIS A 93 -8.60 -42.20 8.50
C HIS A 93 -7.99 -43.20 7.51
N GLN A 94 -7.97 -42.87 6.22
CA GLN A 94 -7.42 -43.74 5.18
C GLN A 94 -5.89 -43.60 5.14
N SER A 95 -5.36 -42.38 5.31
CA SER A 95 -3.91 -42.16 5.34
C SER A 95 -3.20 -42.78 6.54
N GLN A 96 -3.91 -42.99 7.65
CA GLN A 96 -3.34 -43.61 8.85
C GLN A 96 -3.24 -45.14 8.76
N ARG A 97 -4.08 -45.80 7.96
CA ARG A 97 -4.16 -47.28 7.90
C ARG A 97 -3.29 -47.90 6.81
N ASP A 98 -3.06 -47.20 5.71
CA ASP A 98 -2.27 -47.72 4.60
C ASP A 98 -1.42 -46.62 3.93
N PRO A 99 -0.20 -46.35 4.44
CA PRO A 99 0.69 -45.34 3.88
C PRO A 99 1.23 -45.70 2.48
N SER A 100 1.01 -46.93 1.99
CA SER A 100 1.53 -47.37 0.68
C SER A 100 0.70 -46.90 -0.52
N ASN A 101 -0.54 -46.46 -0.28
CA ASN A 101 -1.47 -46.01 -1.33
C ASN A 101 -1.81 -44.51 -1.27
N THR A 102 -1.21 -43.75 -0.35
CA THR A 102 -1.45 -42.30 -0.24
C THR A 102 -0.58 -41.53 -1.23
N PRO A 103 -1.11 -40.50 -1.92
CA PRO A 103 -0.30 -39.57 -2.71
C PRO A 103 0.86 -39.01 -1.88
N ASP A 104 2.04 -38.87 -2.49
CA ASP A 104 3.28 -38.44 -1.80
C ASP A 104 3.09 -37.13 -1.02
N GLU A 105 2.29 -36.20 -1.54
CA GLU A 105 2.01 -34.93 -0.88
C GLU A 105 1.17 -35.07 0.40
N VAL A 106 0.25 -36.04 0.43
CA VAL A 106 -0.56 -36.38 1.62
C VAL A 106 0.33 -36.92 2.72
N ALA A 107 1.21 -37.86 2.37
CA ALA A 107 2.19 -38.40 3.30
C ALA A 107 3.17 -37.31 3.79
N HIS A 108 3.61 -36.41 2.90
CA HIS A 108 4.49 -35.31 3.25
C HIS A 108 3.85 -34.35 4.26
N PHE A 109 2.60 -33.93 4.02
CA PHE A 109 1.86 -33.04 4.92
C PHE A 109 1.76 -33.61 6.34
N TRP A 110 1.32 -34.87 6.47
CA TRP A 110 1.19 -35.52 7.78
C TRP A 110 2.53 -35.78 8.47
N THR A 111 3.59 -36.00 7.69
CA THR A 111 4.96 -36.08 8.22
C THR A 111 5.42 -34.73 8.76
N THR A 112 5.10 -33.64 8.07
CA THR A 112 5.38 -32.27 8.55
C THR A 112 4.59 -31.95 9.82
N VAL A 113 3.31 -32.33 9.91
CA VAL A 113 2.51 -32.19 11.13
C VAL A 113 3.17 -32.89 12.32
N ARG A 114 3.56 -34.17 12.16
CA ARG A 114 4.25 -34.94 13.21
C ARG A 114 5.59 -34.34 13.61
N SER A 115 6.37 -33.90 12.63
CA SER A 115 7.66 -33.25 12.86
C SER A 115 7.48 -31.97 13.68
N VAL A 116 6.52 -31.12 13.33
CA VAL A 116 6.24 -29.85 14.03
C VAL A 116 5.66 -30.10 15.42
N ALA A 117 4.77 -31.09 15.59
CA ALA A 117 4.24 -31.48 16.90
C ALA A 117 5.35 -31.94 17.85
N THR A 118 6.33 -32.69 17.35
CA THR A 118 7.44 -33.22 18.14
C THR A 118 8.49 -32.15 18.44
N THR A 119 8.98 -31.47 17.39
CA THR A 119 10.12 -30.54 17.48
C THR A 119 9.76 -29.14 17.94
N GLY A 120 8.52 -28.70 17.70
CA GLY A 120 8.09 -27.32 17.92
C GLY A 120 8.67 -26.30 16.92
N ILE A 121 9.45 -26.75 15.92
CA ILE A 121 10.04 -25.87 14.90
C ILE A 121 8.93 -25.42 13.96
N ILE A 122 8.86 -24.11 13.69
CA ILE A 122 7.91 -23.54 12.73
C ILE A 122 8.37 -23.90 11.33
N THR A 123 7.52 -24.60 10.58
CA THR A 123 7.83 -25.04 9.22
C THR A 123 6.87 -24.39 8.24
N LYS A 124 7.37 -24.07 7.05
CA LYS A 124 6.58 -23.52 5.94
C LYS A 124 6.89 -24.37 4.72
N GLU A 125 5.86 -25.03 4.18
CA GLU A 125 5.97 -25.91 3.02
C GLU A 125 5.01 -25.46 1.92
N ASP A 126 5.40 -25.72 0.68
CA ASP A 126 4.58 -25.48 -0.51
C ASP A 126 4.08 -26.84 -1.02
N PHE A 127 2.77 -26.98 -1.20
CA PHE A 127 2.12 -28.19 -1.70
C PHE A 127 1.55 -27.94 -3.10
N LYS A 128 1.75 -28.89 -4.01
CA LYS A 128 1.25 -28.84 -5.40
C LYS A 128 0.11 -29.82 -5.57
N LEU A 129 -1.00 -29.50 -4.93
CA LEU A 129 -2.28 -30.18 -5.15
C LEU A 129 -2.97 -29.62 -6.40
N GLU A 130 -4.30 -29.76 -6.48
CA GLU A 130 -5.18 -29.08 -7.44
C GLU A 130 -5.01 -27.55 -7.42
N THR A 131 -4.64 -26.98 -6.26
CA THR A 131 -4.20 -25.60 -6.15
C THR A 131 -2.83 -25.54 -5.52
N ASN A 132 -1.97 -24.66 -6.03
CA ASN A 132 -0.71 -24.34 -5.37
C ASN A 132 -1.04 -23.61 -4.07
N VAL A 133 -0.65 -24.21 -2.95
CA VAL A 133 -0.89 -23.66 -1.62
C VAL A 133 0.39 -23.68 -0.81
N THR A 134 0.62 -22.59 -0.09
CA THR A 134 1.66 -22.53 0.94
C THR A 134 0.99 -22.76 2.29
N ALA A 135 1.45 -23.75 3.04
CA ALA A 135 0.99 -24.00 4.40
C ALA A 135 2.09 -23.69 5.42
N LYS A 136 1.72 -22.97 6.47
CA LYS A 136 2.61 -22.67 7.61
C LYS A 136 2.13 -23.44 8.83
N PHE A 137 3.01 -24.26 9.38
CA PHE A 137 2.76 -25.16 10.50
C PHE A 137 3.37 -24.59 11.78
N ARG A 138 2.61 -24.61 12.86
CA ARG A 138 3.06 -24.11 14.16
C ARG A 138 2.52 -24.97 15.29
N LYS A 139 3.41 -25.41 16.18
CA LYS A 139 3.02 -26.06 17.44
C LYS A 139 2.40 -25.04 18.41
N ALA A 140 1.30 -25.43 19.06
CA ALA A 140 0.70 -24.74 20.19
C ALA A 140 0.46 -25.76 21.31
N THR A 141 0.73 -25.36 22.55
CA THR A 141 0.43 -26.19 23.73
C THR A 141 -0.68 -25.51 24.51
N ILE A 142 -1.82 -26.18 24.64
CA ILE A 142 -3.00 -25.68 25.37
C ILE A 142 -3.32 -26.70 26.46
N LEU A 143 -3.26 -26.28 27.71
CA LEU A 143 -3.54 -27.16 28.87
C LEU A 143 -2.78 -28.50 28.78
N GLU A 144 -1.47 -28.41 28.50
CA GLU A 144 -0.55 -29.55 28.35
C GLU A 144 -0.79 -30.47 27.13
N GLN A 145 -1.83 -30.20 26.35
CA GLN A 145 -2.09 -30.91 25.09
C GLN A 145 -1.38 -30.22 23.92
N THR A 146 -0.90 -31.02 22.96
CA THR A 146 -0.16 -30.52 21.79
C THR A 146 -1.06 -30.41 20.58
N TYR A 147 -1.09 -29.21 20.01
CA TYR A 147 -1.82 -28.86 18.81
C TYR A 147 -0.86 -28.41 17.71
N VAL A 148 -1.21 -28.66 16.47
CA VAL A 148 -0.57 -28.05 15.31
C VAL A 148 -1.59 -27.15 14.61
N VAL A 149 -1.30 -25.85 14.60
CA VAL A 149 -2.06 -24.84 13.87
C VAL A 149 -1.43 -24.68 12.50
N ILE A 150 -2.24 -24.85 11.46
CA ILE A 150 -1.82 -24.78 10.07
C ILE A 150 -2.56 -23.60 9.46
N THR A 151 -1.81 -22.64 8.92
CA THR A 151 -2.38 -21.52 8.16
C THR A 151 -2.09 -21.74 6.70
N VAL A 152 -3.14 -21.78 5.89
CA VAL A 152 -3.04 -22.04 4.46
C VAL A 152 -3.20 -20.72 3.72
N LYS A 153 -2.35 -20.51 2.71
CA LYS A 153 -2.47 -19.40 1.79
C LYS A 153 -2.35 -19.93 0.38
N LYS A 154 -3.36 -19.70 -0.45
CA LYS A 154 -3.28 -19.93 -1.89
C LYS A 154 -2.08 -19.14 -2.42
N THR A 155 -1.09 -19.83 -2.94
CA THR A 155 -0.01 -19.16 -3.66
C THR A 155 -0.65 -18.61 -4.91
N LYS A 156 -0.70 -17.27 -5.04
CA LYS A 156 -0.99 -16.65 -6.33
C LYS A 156 -0.01 -17.30 -7.30
N GLU A 157 -0.50 -18.01 -8.31
CA GLU A 157 0.36 -18.64 -9.29
C GLU A 157 1.43 -17.63 -9.69
N GLN A 158 2.67 -17.90 -9.30
CA GLN A 158 3.76 -16.95 -9.50
C GLN A 158 4.16 -16.89 -10.99
N ASP A 159 3.39 -17.55 -11.87
CA ASP A 159 3.71 -17.77 -13.26
C ASP A 159 2.63 -17.35 -14.26
N GLN A 160 1.59 -16.59 -13.88
CA GLN A 160 0.79 -15.93 -14.93
C GLN A 160 1.56 -14.77 -15.57
N ILE A 161 2.39 -14.03 -14.83
CA ILE A 161 3.21 -12.94 -15.39
C ILE A 161 4.39 -13.49 -16.21
N SER A 162 4.99 -14.62 -15.81
CA SER A 162 6.08 -15.25 -16.56
C SER A 162 5.58 -16.01 -17.79
N ARG A 163 4.41 -16.67 -17.73
CA ARG A 163 3.71 -17.20 -18.92
C ARG A 163 3.21 -16.07 -19.83
N PHE A 164 2.83 -14.91 -19.29
CA PHE A 164 2.49 -13.71 -20.07
C PHE A 164 3.66 -13.18 -20.91
N LEU A 165 4.87 -13.20 -20.35
CA LEU A 165 6.07 -12.75 -21.05
C LEU A 165 6.56 -13.79 -22.08
N ASN A 166 6.21 -15.07 -21.91
CA ASN A 166 6.69 -16.16 -22.75
C ASN A 166 5.66 -16.66 -23.79
N HIS A 167 4.37 -16.36 -23.64
CA HIS A 167 3.28 -16.80 -24.53
C HIS A 167 2.27 -15.69 -24.85
N GLY A 168 2.75 -14.47 -25.11
CA GLY A 168 1.90 -13.44 -25.72
C GLY A 168 1.30 -13.94 -27.05
N PRO A 169 0.05 -13.56 -27.39
CA PRO A 169 -0.50 -13.83 -28.72
C PRO A 169 0.44 -13.25 -29.76
N ALA A 170 0.68 -13.96 -30.87
CA ALA A 170 1.60 -13.57 -31.95
C ALA A 170 1.69 -12.04 -32.09
N ASP A 171 2.92 -11.52 -32.01
CA ASP A 171 3.37 -10.12 -31.73
C ASP A 171 2.50 -8.95 -32.26
N GLU A 172 1.70 -9.15 -33.31
CA GLU A 172 0.83 -8.13 -33.91
C GLU A 172 -0.30 -7.67 -32.96
N ASN A 173 -0.90 -8.57 -32.19
CA ASN A 173 -2.02 -8.22 -31.31
C ASN A 173 -1.57 -7.39 -30.10
N LEU A 174 -0.40 -7.70 -29.52
CA LEU A 174 0.12 -6.99 -28.36
C LEU A 174 0.41 -5.51 -28.67
N ILE A 175 1.01 -5.24 -29.83
CA ILE A 175 1.32 -3.87 -30.26
C ILE A 175 0.03 -3.08 -30.45
N SER A 176 -1.02 -3.67 -31.03
CA SER A 176 -2.30 -2.98 -31.20
C SER A 176 -2.92 -2.59 -29.86
N TYR A 177 -2.99 -3.52 -28.89
CA TYR A 177 -3.56 -3.23 -27.57
C TYR A 177 -2.78 -2.15 -26.80
N LEU A 178 -1.45 -2.24 -26.80
CA LEU A 178 -0.61 -1.22 -26.18
C LEU A 178 -0.75 0.12 -26.88
N SER A 179 -0.88 0.10 -28.21
CA SER A 179 -1.08 1.31 -28.99
C SER A 179 -2.40 1.98 -28.63
N ASP A 180 -3.50 1.23 -28.58
CA ASP A 180 -4.81 1.75 -28.21
C ASP A 180 -4.81 2.29 -26.77
N ALA A 181 -4.13 1.62 -25.84
CA ALA A 181 -4.01 2.08 -24.46
C ALA A 181 -3.22 3.40 -24.34
N VAL A 182 -2.14 3.54 -25.10
CA VAL A 182 -1.32 4.76 -25.15
C VAL A 182 -2.07 5.90 -25.81
N GLU A 183 -2.73 5.66 -26.95
CA GLU A 183 -3.46 6.68 -27.72
C GLU A 183 -4.69 7.22 -26.97
N ASN A 184 -5.36 6.37 -26.19
CA ASN A 184 -6.47 6.76 -25.34
C ASN A 184 -6.05 7.41 -24.01
N ASP A 185 -4.73 7.55 -23.79
CA ASP A 185 -4.13 8.04 -22.55
C ASP A 185 -4.64 7.31 -21.31
N ILE A 186 -4.80 5.99 -21.41
CA ILE A 186 -5.36 5.21 -20.31
C ILE A 186 -4.54 5.44 -19.04
N ILE A 187 -3.20 5.46 -19.13
CA ILE A 187 -2.32 5.71 -17.98
C ILE A 187 -2.46 7.14 -17.45
N GLY A 188 -2.45 8.16 -18.31
CA GLY A 188 -2.58 9.56 -17.88
C GLY A 188 -3.92 9.85 -17.22
N LEU A 189 -5.01 9.37 -17.82
CA LEU A 189 -6.34 9.44 -17.25
C LEU A 189 -6.38 8.69 -15.92
N THR A 190 -5.93 7.44 -15.90
CA THR A 190 -5.88 6.57 -14.71
C THR A 190 -5.15 7.24 -13.57
N LEU A 191 -4.04 7.94 -13.81
CA LEU A 191 -3.29 8.64 -12.76
C LEU A 191 -3.84 10.04 -12.45
N GLY A 192 -4.82 10.54 -13.19
CA GLY A 192 -5.27 11.93 -13.08
C GLY A 192 -4.18 12.93 -13.48
N MET A 193 -3.21 12.51 -14.29
CA MET A 193 -2.06 13.30 -14.69
C MET A 193 -2.18 13.74 -16.14
N GLY A 194 -2.71 14.95 -16.34
CA GLY A 194 -2.77 15.58 -17.65
C GLY A 194 -1.41 16.03 -18.22
N SER A 195 -0.31 15.82 -17.50
CA SER A 195 1.05 16.24 -17.89
C SER A 195 1.98 15.09 -18.30
N LEU A 196 1.45 13.89 -18.47
CA LEU A 196 2.22 12.74 -18.93
C LEU A 196 2.33 12.72 -20.45
N TYR A 197 3.54 12.42 -20.93
CA TYR A 197 3.83 12.19 -22.33
C TYR A 197 4.23 10.74 -22.46
N ILE A 198 3.46 9.96 -23.20
CA ILE A 198 3.65 8.52 -23.34
C ILE A 198 3.83 8.23 -24.82
N SER A 199 4.79 7.36 -25.13
CA SER A 199 5.01 6.88 -26.48
C SER A 199 5.49 5.44 -26.48
N LEU A 200 4.97 4.67 -27.45
CA LEU A 200 5.45 3.36 -27.83
C LEU A 200 6.28 3.53 -29.11
N SER A 201 7.55 3.14 -29.11
CA SER A 201 8.47 3.43 -30.21
C SER A 201 9.47 2.31 -30.48
N SER A 202 10.05 2.31 -31.68
CA SER A 202 11.09 1.36 -32.06
C SER A 202 12.46 1.69 -31.45
N ASP A 203 13.44 0.82 -31.68
CA ASP A 203 14.83 1.23 -31.66
C ASP A 203 15.17 2.19 -32.80
N MET A 204 16.30 2.89 -32.67
CA MET A 204 16.86 3.65 -33.77
C MET A 204 17.37 2.70 -34.85
N TRP A 205 16.80 2.80 -36.05
CA TRP A 205 17.32 2.08 -37.22
C TRP A 205 18.32 2.92 -38.02
N GLU A 206 18.28 4.25 -37.89
CA GLU A 206 19.37 5.17 -38.23
C GLU A 206 19.57 6.21 -37.10
N PRO A 207 20.76 6.82 -36.97
CA PRO A 207 21.01 7.80 -35.91
C PRO A 207 19.99 8.95 -35.92
N GLY A 208 19.22 9.04 -34.83
CA GLY A 208 18.21 10.07 -34.62
C GLY A 208 16.85 9.78 -35.24
N VAL A 209 16.65 8.59 -35.83
CA VAL A 209 15.37 8.19 -36.38
C VAL A 209 14.80 6.96 -35.71
N THR A 210 13.63 7.17 -35.12
CA THR A 210 12.84 6.16 -34.43
C THR A 210 11.43 6.18 -35.01
N THR A 211 10.79 5.02 -35.11
CA THR A 211 9.41 4.88 -35.55
C THR A 211 8.48 4.88 -34.33
N TYR A 212 7.43 5.69 -34.36
CA TYR A 212 6.36 5.65 -33.36
C TYR A 212 5.32 4.60 -33.74
N TYR A 213 5.01 3.72 -32.81
CA TYR A 213 3.88 2.80 -32.92
C TYR A 213 2.62 3.39 -32.32
N ALA A 214 2.75 4.19 -31.25
CA ALA A 214 1.66 4.94 -30.65
C ALA A 214 2.19 6.08 -29.80
N ILE A 215 1.40 7.15 -29.65
CA ILE A 215 1.70 8.26 -28.76
C ILE A 215 0.41 8.72 -28.07
N CYS A 216 0.50 9.21 -26.84
CA CYS A 216 -0.67 9.77 -26.15
C CYS A 216 -1.04 11.16 -26.70
N PRO A 217 -2.24 11.70 -26.38
CA PRO A 217 -2.72 13.01 -26.83
C PRO A 217 -1.78 14.17 -26.54
N ASN A 218 -1.10 14.18 -25.39
CA ASN A 218 -0.13 15.24 -25.04
C ASN A 218 1.09 15.21 -25.96
N THR A 219 1.63 14.02 -26.22
CA THR A 219 2.73 13.83 -27.17
C THR A 219 2.28 14.20 -28.59
N ALA A 220 1.07 13.81 -28.99
CA ALA A 220 0.51 14.15 -30.30
C ALA A 220 0.35 15.65 -30.50
N THR A 221 -0.18 16.35 -29.48
CA THR A 221 -0.31 17.81 -29.46
C THR A 221 1.06 18.48 -29.59
N ALA A 222 2.08 17.98 -28.89
CA ALA A 222 3.45 18.49 -29.02
C ALA A 222 4.08 18.25 -30.40
N CYS A 223 3.52 17.32 -31.18
CA CYS A 223 3.90 17.03 -32.56
C CYS A 223 2.97 17.68 -33.60
N GLY A 224 1.90 18.38 -33.17
CA GLY A 224 0.93 18.99 -34.09
C GLY A 224 0.07 17.98 -34.86
N ILE A 225 -0.18 16.79 -34.30
CA ILE A 225 -0.98 15.73 -34.90
C ILE A 225 -2.00 15.15 -33.89
N VAL A 226 -2.87 14.26 -34.34
CA VAL A 226 -3.71 13.43 -33.46
C VAL A 226 -3.04 12.07 -33.21
N PRO A 227 -3.32 11.38 -32.08
CA PRO A 227 -2.59 10.17 -31.64
C PRO A 227 -2.39 9.10 -32.73
N TRP A 228 -3.48 8.64 -33.35
CA TRP A 228 -3.46 7.56 -34.35
C TRP A 228 -2.68 7.91 -35.63
N MET A 229 -2.47 9.19 -35.93
CA MET A 229 -1.65 9.61 -37.08
C MET A 229 -0.16 9.36 -36.89
N ALA A 230 0.28 9.09 -35.65
CA ALA A 230 1.68 8.79 -35.35
C ALA A 230 2.09 7.36 -35.71
N ARG A 231 1.13 6.44 -35.91
CA ARG A 231 1.41 5.03 -36.19
C ARG A 231 2.28 4.90 -37.45
N GLY A 232 3.46 4.30 -37.30
CA GLY A 232 4.42 4.11 -38.39
C GLY A 232 5.17 5.37 -38.82
N LYS A 233 4.88 6.54 -38.23
CA LYS A 233 5.63 7.78 -38.51
C LYS A 233 6.95 7.77 -37.78
N THR A 234 7.97 8.26 -38.45
CA THR A 234 9.29 8.42 -37.87
C THR A 234 9.41 9.76 -37.15
N THR A 235 10.41 9.89 -36.27
CA THR A 235 10.78 11.18 -35.67
C THR A 235 11.11 12.23 -36.75
N ALA A 236 11.62 11.82 -37.92
CA ALA A 236 11.86 12.72 -39.05
C ALA A 236 10.53 13.21 -39.68
N ASP A 237 9.55 12.32 -39.88
CA ASP A 237 8.23 12.70 -40.40
C ASP A 237 7.49 13.69 -39.48
N LEU A 238 7.75 13.60 -38.18
CA LEU A 238 7.18 14.47 -37.14
C LEU A 238 8.05 15.70 -36.84
N ASN A 239 9.02 16.02 -37.71
CA ASN A 239 9.91 17.19 -37.58
C ASN A 239 10.63 17.27 -36.22
N ARG A 240 11.00 16.13 -35.63
CA ARG A 240 11.75 16.08 -34.37
C ARG A 240 13.24 16.29 -34.62
N SER A 241 13.89 17.00 -33.70
CA SER A 241 15.34 17.26 -33.74
C SER A 241 16.15 15.95 -33.66
N LYS A 242 16.86 15.58 -34.73
CA LYS A 242 17.77 14.40 -34.71
C LYS A 242 18.80 14.47 -33.56
N PRO A 243 19.47 15.61 -33.29
CA PRO A 243 20.36 15.74 -32.14
C PRO A 243 19.71 15.37 -30.80
N ASP A 244 18.47 15.80 -30.57
CA ASP A 244 17.75 15.55 -29.30
C ASP A 244 17.39 14.07 -29.15
N ILE A 245 17.01 13.41 -30.25
CA ILE A 245 16.72 11.97 -30.27
C ILE A 245 18.00 11.18 -30.01
N ILE A 246 19.12 11.53 -30.66
CA ILE A 246 20.42 10.88 -30.43
C ILE A 246 20.88 11.07 -28.98
N GLN A 247 20.72 12.28 -28.43
CA GLN A 247 21.09 12.55 -27.04
C GLN A 247 20.24 11.73 -26.06
N SER A 248 18.92 11.67 -26.29
CA SER A 248 18.00 10.86 -25.48
C SER A 248 18.34 9.38 -25.55
N ALA A 249 18.63 8.85 -26.74
CA ALA A 249 19.03 7.46 -26.91
C ALA A 249 20.37 7.13 -26.22
N LYS A 250 21.35 8.04 -26.25
CA LYS A 250 22.60 7.87 -25.47
C LYS A 250 22.33 7.81 -23.97
N LYS A 251 21.43 8.65 -23.46
CA LYS A 251 21.03 8.62 -22.04
C LYS A 251 20.28 7.33 -21.69
N LEU A 252 19.40 6.88 -22.59
CA LEU A 252 18.68 5.62 -22.45
C LEU A 252 19.65 4.47 -22.23
N GLU A 253 20.58 4.25 -23.16
CA GLU A 253 21.54 3.15 -23.11
C GLU A 253 22.49 3.26 -21.91
N ALA A 254 22.94 4.48 -21.58
CA ALA A 254 23.84 4.70 -20.44
C ALA A 254 23.19 4.39 -19.07
N ASN A 255 21.85 4.45 -18.97
CA ASN A 255 21.11 4.21 -17.73
C ASN A 255 20.28 2.91 -17.79
N LEU A 256 20.45 2.09 -18.83
CA LEU A 256 19.67 0.86 -18.97
C LEU A 256 20.18 -0.22 -18.01
N ASP A 257 19.32 -0.65 -17.11
CA ASP A 257 19.55 -1.81 -16.26
C ASP A 257 19.36 -3.10 -17.09
N PRO A 258 20.40 -3.95 -17.24
CA PRO A 258 20.32 -5.16 -18.04
C PRO A 258 19.38 -6.21 -17.48
N VAL A 259 19.09 -6.19 -16.17
CA VAL A 259 18.17 -7.15 -15.53
C VAL A 259 16.74 -6.69 -15.71
N THR A 260 16.45 -5.45 -15.32
CA THR A 260 15.08 -4.95 -15.36
C THR A 260 14.68 -4.40 -16.73
N GLN A 261 15.62 -4.21 -17.66
CA GLN A 261 15.40 -3.60 -18.98
C GLN A 261 14.71 -2.22 -18.87
N ARG A 262 14.98 -1.50 -17.77
CA ARG A 262 14.45 -0.16 -17.48
C ARG A 262 15.58 0.86 -17.48
N SER A 263 15.26 2.07 -17.87
CA SER A 263 16.18 3.20 -17.87
C SER A 263 15.47 4.44 -17.37
N SER A 264 16.08 5.08 -16.37
CA SER A 264 15.52 6.21 -15.64
C SER A 264 16.51 7.37 -15.72
N TYR A 265 16.14 8.48 -16.31
CA TYR A 265 17.03 9.64 -16.43
C TYR A 265 16.25 10.95 -16.49
N SER A 266 16.97 12.07 -16.37
CA SER A 266 16.38 13.41 -16.46
C SER A 266 17.08 14.27 -17.52
N ILE A 267 16.31 15.12 -18.17
CA ILE A 267 16.78 16.09 -19.16
C ILE A 267 16.29 17.48 -18.72
N GLU A 268 17.23 18.39 -18.50
CA GLU A 268 16.89 19.81 -18.34
C GLU A 268 16.50 20.38 -19.69
N THR A 269 15.32 21.00 -19.74
CA THR A 269 14.83 21.69 -20.94
C THR A 269 15.15 23.18 -20.84
N THR A 270 15.24 23.85 -21.98
CA THR A 270 15.58 25.28 -22.07
C THR A 270 14.56 26.22 -21.43
N LYS A 271 13.38 25.71 -21.02
CA LYS A 271 12.25 26.50 -20.49
C LYS A 271 12.07 26.38 -18.97
N ASN A 272 13.15 26.25 -18.19
CA ASN A 272 13.07 26.02 -16.74
C ASN A 272 12.16 24.83 -16.38
N ALA A 273 12.22 23.75 -17.14
CA ALA A 273 11.54 22.51 -16.79
C ALA A 273 12.51 21.34 -16.84
N THR A 274 12.38 20.43 -15.88
CA THR A 274 13.04 19.12 -15.92
C THR A 274 12.07 18.11 -16.52
N MET A 275 12.51 17.39 -17.53
CA MET A 275 11.80 16.23 -18.05
C MET A 275 12.39 14.98 -17.40
N HIS A 276 11.58 14.30 -16.59
CA HIS A 276 11.91 12.99 -16.04
C HIS A 276 11.44 11.92 -17.02
N VAL A 277 12.33 11.03 -17.41
CA VAL A 277 12.08 10.04 -18.45
C VAL A 277 12.29 8.65 -17.86
N GLU A 278 11.26 7.83 -17.98
CA GLU A 278 11.27 6.41 -17.66
C GLU A 278 11.02 5.64 -18.94
N VAL A 279 11.94 4.75 -19.29
CA VAL A 279 11.82 3.89 -20.47
C VAL A 279 11.92 2.43 -20.05
N LYS A 280 10.97 1.62 -20.50
CA LYS A 280 11.00 0.15 -20.39
C LYS A 280 11.15 -0.44 -21.78
N ARG A 281 12.18 -1.24 -21.99
CA ARG A 281 12.30 -2.09 -23.19
C ARG A 281 11.36 -3.29 -23.00
N ILE A 282 10.31 -3.35 -23.81
CA ILE A 282 9.31 -4.43 -23.79
C ILE A 282 9.84 -5.62 -24.58
N SER A 283 10.43 -5.35 -25.75
CA SER A 283 11.12 -6.33 -26.58
C SER A 283 12.37 -5.67 -27.19
N PRO A 284 13.28 -6.44 -27.83
CA PRO A 284 14.52 -5.90 -28.40
C PRO A 284 14.34 -4.82 -29.47
N LYS A 285 13.11 -4.51 -29.91
CA LYS A 285 12.81 -3.45 -30.88
C LYS A 285 11.67 -2.54 -30.44
N LEU A 286 11.21 -2.64 -29.19
CA LEU A 286 10.02 -1.96 -28.69
C LEU A 286 10.25 -1.35 -27.32
N HIS A 287 10.08 -0.03 -27.25
CA HIS A 287 10.25 0.76 -26.05
C HIS A 287 8.94 1.44 -25.67
N LEU A 288 8.56 1.33 -24.40
CA LEU A 288 7.56 2.19 -23.79
C LEU A 288 8.29 3.30 -23.03
N SER A 289 8.07 4.54 -23.45
CA SER A 289 8.62 5.73 -22.80
C SER A 289 7.50 6.51 -22.12
N VAL A 290 7.71 6.83 -20.84
CA VAL A 290 6.85 7.70 -20.04
C VAL A 290 7.69 8.90 -19.62
N LEU A 291 7.24 10.09 -19.98
CA LEU A 291 7.92 11.33 -19.68
C LEU A 291 7.02 12.20 -18.81
N LEU A 292 7.57 12.68 -17.70
CA LEU A 292 6.94 13.64 -16.81
C LEU A 292 7.67 14.97 -16.93
N VAL A 293 6.96 16.00 -17.38
CA VAL A 293 7.49 17.36 -17.45
C VAL A 293 7.21 18.08 -16.15
N ARG A 294 8.25 18.27 -15.34
CA ARG A 294 8.20 19.08 -14.14
C ARG A 294 8.71 20.47 -14.46
N LYS A 295 7.81 21.44 -14.58
CA LYS A 295 8.21 22.86 -14.56
C LYS A 295 8.88 23.13 -13.21
N HIS A 296 10.10 23.67 -13.22
CA HIS A 296 10.66 24.18 -11.98
C HIS A 296 9.63 25.17 -11.44
N LYS A 297 9.30 25.07 -10.14
CA LYS A 297 8.54 26.11 -9.49
C LYS A 297 9.37 27.38 -9.68
N GLU A 298 9.00 28.22 -10.64
CA GLU A 298 9.36 29.63 -10.56
C GLU A 298 9.05 30.02 -9.13
N LYS A 299 9.95 30.75 -8.47
CA LYS A 299 9.72 31.34 -7.15
C LYS A 299 8.52 32.27 -7.28
N THR A 300 7.35 31.68 -7.35
CA THR A 300 6.08 32.33 -7.49
C THR A 300 5.88 32.92 -6.13
N ARG A 301 5.66 34.24 -6.08
CA ARG A 301 5.08 34.88 -4.90
C ARG A 301 3.96 33.98 -4.38
N PRO A 302 3.76 33.90 -3.05
CA PRO A 302 2.65 33.16 -2.46
C PRO A 302 1.40 33.41 -3.31
N LYS A 303 0.90 32.35 -3.97
CA LYS A 303 -0.31 32.50 -4.78
C LYS A 303 -1.37 33.01 -3.83
N LEU A 304 -2.07 34.10 -4.20
CA LEU A 304 -3.24 34.50 -3.46
C LEU A 304 -4.15 33.28 -3.34
N PRO A 305 -4.75 33.02 -2.16
CA PRO A 305 -5.63 31.89 -1.96
C PRO A 305 -6.66 31.87 -3.09
N SER A 306 -6.72 30.74 -3.79
CA SER A 306 -7.71 30.55 -4.86
C SER A 306 -9.09 30.61 -4.22
N ASN A 307 -9.98 31.41 -4.79
CA ASN A 307 -11.39 31.42 -4.38
C ASN A 307 -12.11 30.12 -4.81
N ALA A 308 -11.50 29.28 -5.64
CA ALA A 308 -12.04 27.98 -6.00
C ALA A 308 -11.96 27.04 -4.78
N LYS A 309 -13.11 26.66 -4.24
CA LYS A 309 -13.19 25.66 -3.18
C LYS A 309 -12.97 24.27 -3.80
N GLY A 310 -11.95 23.55 -3.35
CA GLY A 310 -11.77 22.14 -3.69
C GLY A 310 -12.96 21.29 -3.22
N VAL A 311 -13.16 20.14 -3.85
CA VAL A 311 -14.14 19.15 -3.37
C VAL A 311 -13.63 18.60 -2.03
N VAL A 312 -14.50 18.64 -1.03
CA VAL A 312 -14.25 18.10 0.31
C VAL A 312 -15.02 16.81 0.41
N ASP A 313 -14.33 15.70 0.71
CA ASP A 313 -15.00 14.42 0.91
C ASP A 313 -15.82 14.48 2.19
N HIS A 314 -16.98 13.83 2.18
CA HIS A 314 -17.85 13.77 3.35
C HIS A 314 -17.28 12.86 4.44
N VAL A 315 -16.50 11.84 4.07
CA VAL A 315 -15.96 10.83 4.98
C VAL A 315 -14.56 10.42 4.53
N TYR A 316 -13.59 10.47 5.45
CA TYR A 316 -12.21 10.03 5.22
C TYR A 316 -11.93 8.71 5.94
N ARG A 317 -11.34 7.73 5.24
CA ARG A 317 -10.74 6.58 5.91
C ARG A 317 -9.53 7.01 6.72
N LYS A 318 -9.15 6.21 7.72
CA LYS A 318 -8.01 6.51 8.61
C LYS A 318 -6.71 6.90 7.87
N ASN A 319 -6.33 6.16 6.82
CA ASN A 319 -5.08 6.43 6.09
C ASN A 319 -5.19 7.70 5.23
N GLN A 320 -6.33 7.90 4.58
CA GLN A 320 -6.62 9.12 3.80
C GLN A 320 -6.59 10.35 4.71
N TRP A 321 -7.19 10.27 5.89
CA TRP A 321 -7.15 11.33 6.88
C TRP A 321 -5.73 11.66 7.34
N GLU A 322 -4.88 10.64 7.56
CA GLU A 322 -3.47 10.88 7.89
C GLU A 322 -2.71 11.58 6.75
N ALA A 323 -2.98 11.23 5.49
CA ALA A 323 -2.40 11.92 4.33
C ALA A 323 -2.88 13.37 4.19
N VAL A 324 -4.18 13.63 4.41
CA VAL A 324 -4.75 14.99 4.46
C VAL A 324 -4.04 15.81 5.53
N LEU A 325 -3.89 15.25 6.74
CA LEU A 325 -3.24 15.93 7.87
C LEU A 325 -1.76 16.26 7.61
N GLU A 326 -1.01 15.42 6.91
CA GLU A 326 0.36 15.74 6.47
C GLU A 326 0.38 17.00 5.58
N ASN A 327 -0.50 17.04 4.59
CA ASN A 327 -0.59 18.17 3.67
C ASN A 327 -1.12 19.45 4.34
N VAL A 328 -2.02 19.30 5.33
CA VAL A 328 -2.52 20.40 6.16
C VAL A 328 -1.39 21.05 6.97
N LEU A 329 -0.46 20.26 7.54
CA LEU A 329 0.70 20.82 8.26
C LEU A 329 1.60 21.65 7.34
N GLU A 330 1.87 21.16 6.13
CA GLU A 330 2.65 21.90 5.14
C GLU A 330 1.94 23.20 4.72
N TRP A 331 0.63 23.15 4.50
CA TRP A 331 -0.15 24.32 4.10
C TRP A 331 -0.25 25.36 5.23
N VAL A 332 -0.47 24.94 6.48
CA VAL A 332 -0.53 25.87 7.63
C VAL A 332 0.83 26.47 7.96
N ASN A 333 1.94 25.83 7.61
CA ASN A 333 3.25 26.46 7.72
C ASN A 333 3.36 27.78 6.93
N ASP A 334 2.69 27.85 5.78
CA ASP A 334 2.60 29.08 4.99
C ASP A 334 1.44 29.98 5.42
N ASN A 335 0.54 29.48 6.28
CA ASN A 335 -0.71 30.12 6.72
C ASN A 335 -0.91 30.03 8.24
N LEU A 336 0.09 30.48 9.02
CA LEU A 336 0.16 30.27 10.48
C LEU A 336 -1.03 30.85 11.27
N HIS A 337 -1.83 31.74 10.69
CA HIS A 337 -3.04 32.26 11.32
C HIS A 337 -4.11 31.19 11.58
N HIS A 338 -4.03 30.04 10.91
CA HIS A 338 -4.86 28.86 11.17
C HIS A 338 -4.36 27.99 12.33
N ALA A 339 -3.20 28.30 12.92
CA ALA A 339 -2.65 27.59 14.06
C ALA A 339 -2.82 28.37 15.36
N SER A 340 -3.12 27.65 16.44
CA SER A 340 -3.19 28.18 17.79
C SER A 340 -1.82 28.25 18.44
N THR A 341 -1.49 29.39 19.06
CA THR A 341 -0.31 29.50 19.92
C THR A 341 -0.52 29.00 21.34
N LYS A 342 -1.77 28.67 21.68
CA LYS A 342 -2.20 28.23 23.01
C LYS A 342 -2.79 26.83 22.94
N ARG A 343 -2.62 26.08 24.02
CA ARG A 343 -3.32 24.81 24.21
C ARG A 343 -4.80 25.13 24.46
N LEU A 344 -5.67 24.56 23.65
CA LEU A 344 -7.11 24.81 23.72
C LEU A 344 -7.79 23.78 24.61
N LYS A 345 -8.83 24.22 25.31
CA LYS A 345 -9.77 23.31 26.00
C LYS A 345 -10.66 22.62 24.98
N ILE A 346 -11.10 21.41 25.30
CA ILE A 346 -12.07 20.68 24.49
C ILE A 346 -13.42 21.41 24.61
N PRO A 347 -14.09 21.77 23.49
CA PRO A 347 -15.38 22.45 23.52
C PRO A 347 -16.50 21.52 24.01
N ASP A 348 -17.57 22.07 24.57
CA ASP A 348 -18.69 21.28 25.11
C ASP A 348 -19.41 20.45 24.02
N GLU A 349 -19.50 20.99 22.80
CA GLU A 349 -20.04 20.32 21.60
C GLU A 349 -19.37 18.96 21.32
N PHE A 350 -18.09 18.80 21.66
CA PHE A 350 -17.40 17.52 21.50
C PHE A 350 -18.06 16.38 22.30
N PHE A 351 -18.71 16.70 23.43
CA PHE A 351 -19.33 15.70 24.29
C PHE A 351 -20.78 15.38 23.92
N GLU A 352 -21.38 16.13 23.00
CA GLU A 352 -22.76 15.93 22.56
C GLU A 352 -22.90 14.69 21.67
N ASP A 353 -21.87 14.33 20.90
CA ASP A 353 -21.82 13.13 20.06
C ASP A 353 -20.48 12.40 20.22
N THR A 354 -20.55 11.08 20.44
CA THR A 354 -19.39 10.18 20.48
C THR A 354 -18.59 10.12 19.17
N GLN A 355 -19.19 10.55 18.05
CA GLN A 355 -18.52 10.62 16.74
C GLN A 355 -17.76 11.93 16.54
N ASN A 356 -17.99 12.95 17.38
CA ASN A 356 -17.31 14.23 17.25
C ASN A 356 -15.80 14.08 17.48
N ILE A 357 -15.05 14.80 16.66
CA ILE A 357 -13.59 14.81 16.67
C ILE A 357 -13.16 16.27 16.80
N PHE A 358 -12.59 16.62 17.96
CA PHE A 358 -11.99 17.95 18.12
C PHE A 358 -10.54 17.92 17.67
N CYS A 359 -10.20 18.72 16.66
CA CYS A 359 -8.87 18.73 16.06
C CYS A 359 -8.41 20.17 15.79
N TYR A 360 -7.17 20.49 16.13
CA TYR A 360 -6.57 21.79 15.82
C TYR A 360 -5.06 21.71 15.64
N ILE A 361 -4.48 22.72 15.00
CA ILE A 361 -3.04 22.85 14.86
C ILE A 361 -2.50 23.77 15.95
N TYR A 362 -1.49 23.29 16.66
CA TYR A 362 -0.74 24.05 17.65
C TYR A 362 0.60 24.49 17.05
N THR A 363 0.93 25.77 17.22
CA THR A 363 2.22 26.35 16.82
C THR A 363 2.83 27.11 17.98
N ASN A 364 3.99 26.69 18.48
CA ASN A 364 4.70 27.46 19.51
C ASN A 364 6.19 27.09 19.54
N ALA A 365 7.00 27.99 20.11
CA ALA A 365 8.39 27.74 20.44
C ALA A 365 8.52 26.60 21.48
N GLU A 366 7.56 26.51 22.42
CA GLU A 366 7.48 25.42 23.36
C GLU A 366 6.70 24.23 22.78
N SER A 367 7.32 23.05 22.83
CA SER A 367 6.69 21.79 22.46
C SER A 367 5.36 21.58 23.19
N PHE A 368 4.34 21.06 22.48
CA PHE A 368 3.11 20.61 23.13
C PHE A 368 3.37 19.50 24.15
N LEU A 369 4.47 18.78 23.98
CA LEU A 369 4.91 17.71 24.88
C LEU A 369 6.00 18.21 25.84
N PRO A 370 5.87 17.95 27.16
CA PRO A 370 4.79 17.21 27.81
C PRO A 370 3.51 18.05 27.96
N SER A 371 2.39 17.41 27.62
CA SER A 371 1.10 18.11 27.55
C SER A 371 0.50 18.44 28.93
N ARG A 372 0.89 17.73 29.99
CA ARG A 372 0.37 17.88 31.36
C ARG A 372 -1.18 18.01 31.34
N SER A 373 -1.75 18.85 32.22
CA SER A 373 -3.20 19.07 32.39
C SER A 373 -3.68 20.43 31.84
N ALA A 374 -2.96 21.01 30.89
CA ALA A 374 -3.23 22.35 30.39
C ALA A 374 -4.58 22.49 29.66
N ASP A 375 -5.10 21.39 29.13
CA ASP A 375 -6.42 21.31 28.47
C ASP A 375 -7.54 20.87 29.43
N GLY A 376 -7.27 20.82 30.74
CA GLY A 376 -8.24 20.46 31.78
C GLY A 376 -8.30 18.97 32.12
N PHE A 377 -7.59 18.11 31.39
CA PHE A 377 -7.62 16.65 31.60
C PHE A 377 -6.26 16.08 31.98
N GLN A 378 -6.25 15.03 32.80
CA GLN A 378 -5.03 14.30 33.13
C GLN A 378 -4.79 13.15 32.15
N TRP A 379 -3.74 13.28 31.34
CA TRP A 379 -3.46 12.35 30.26
C TRP A 379 -2.37 11.34 30.62
N LYS A 380 -2.66 10.05 30.45
CA LYS A 380 -1.66 8.98 30.54
C LYS A 380 -1.05 8.74 29.15
N SER A 381 0.26 8.91 29.02
CA SER A 381 0.98 8.64 27.77
C SER A 381 0.98 7.15 27.46
N SER A 382 0.83 6.79 26.19
CA SER A 382 1.23 5.47 25.70
C SER A 382 2.66 5.49 25.15
N TYR A 383 3.18 4.30 24.84
CA TYR A 383 4.36 4.17 23.99
C TYR A 383 4.10 4.80 22.61
N SER A 384 5.16 5.41 22.04
CA SER A 384 5.13 5.94 20.69
C SER A 384 4.88 4.80 19.70
N ALA A 385 3.92 4.98 18.80
CA ALA A 385 3.66 4.00 17.75
C ALA A 385 4.48 4.38 16.51
N PRO A 386 5.32 3.51 15.96
CA PRO A 386 5.97 3.78 14.69
C PRO A 386 4.90 3.98 13.62
N SER A 387 4.98 5.09 12.88
CA SER A 387 4.13 5.35 11.72
C SER A 387 4.87 4.89 10.46
N GLN A 388 4.14 4.36 9.48
CA GLN A 388 4.68 4.06 8.15
C GLN A 388 4.76 5.33 7.27
N SER A 389 4.09 6.42 7.68
CA SER A 389 4.05 7.69 6.96
C SER A 389 5.05 8.71 7.53
N LYS A 390 5.16 9.89 6.89
CA LYS A 390 6.00 10.99 7.40
C LYS A 390 5.45 11.56 8.72
N LEU A 391 4.15 11.38 8.96
CA LEU A 391 3.46 11.78 10.17
C LEU A 391 3.84 10.90 11.36
N GLN A 392 4.64 11.46 12.25
CA GLN A 392 4.90 10.90 13.57
C GLN A 392 3.69 11.14 14.48
N LYS A 393 3.41 10.21 15.40
CA LYS A 393 2.26 10.31 16.32
C LYS A 393 2.51 9.71 17.69
N ARG A 394 1.97 10.35 18.72
CA ARG A 394 1.96 9.85 20.10
C ARG A 394 0.53 9.91 20.66
N TYR A 395 0.12 8.82 21.31
CA TYR A 395 -1.20 8.69 21.89
C TYR A 395 -1.18 8.92 23.40
N PHE A 396 -2.30 9.43 23.88
CA PHE A 396 -2.59 9.73 25.26
C PHE A 396 -4.01 9.28 25.57
N TYR A 397 -4.23 8.79 26.78
CA TYR A 397 -5.53 8.28 27.21
C TYR A 397 -5.96 8.93 28.51
N HIS A 398 -7.24 9.24 28.60
CA HIS A 398 -7.86 9.75 29.82
C HIS A 398 -8.93 8.75 30.28
N LYS A 399 -8.87 8.37 31.55
CA LYS A 399 -9.85 7.48 32.20
C LYS A 399 -10.31 8.15 33.48
N THR A 400 -11.55 8.63 33.49
CA THR A 400 -12.29 9.13 34.65
C THR A 400 -13.67 8.47 34.68
N GLU A 401 -14.52 8.85 35.63
CA GLU A 401 -15.90 8.34 35.78
C GLU A 401 -16.82 8.69 34.59
N GLY A 402 -16.37 9.53 33.66
CA GLY A 402 -17.08 9.90 32.43
C GLY A 402 -16.60 9.21 31.15
N PRO A 403 -16.90 9.79 29.97
CA PRO A 403 -16.52 9.25 28.68
C PRO A 403 -15.01 9.04 28.58
N ARG A 404 -14.61 7.83 28.15
CA ARG A 404 -13.19 7.52 27.93
C ARG A 404 -12.74 8.26 26.69
N MET A 405 -11.61 8.95 26.78
CA MET A 405 -11.09 9.75 25.67
C MET A 405 -9.67 9.33 25.31
N ARG A 406 -9.34 9.53 24.03
CA ARG A 406 -7.97 9.49 23.53
C ARG A 406 -7.61 10.83 22.91
N ARG A 407 -6.35 11.21 23.09
CA ARG A 407 -5.72 12.32 22.39
C ARG A 407 -4.53 11.81 21.60
N ARG A 408 -4.39 12.28 20.37
CA ARG A 408 -3.24 12.04 19.52
C ARG A 408 -2.54 13.37 19.24
N VAL A 409 -1.23 13.40 19.44
CA VAL A 409 -0.36 14.51 19.04
C VAL A 409 0.44 14.03 17.84
N MET A 410 0.38 14.77 16.74
CA MET A 410 1.01 14.40 15.46
C MET A 410 1.90 15.52 14.93
N TRP A 411 2.98 15.17 14.26
CA TRP A 411 3.90 16.12 13.64
C TRP A 411 4.64 15.46 12.47
N ILE A 412 5.26 16.27 11.62
CA ILE A 412 6.24 15.78 10.65
C ILE A 412 7.62 16.31 11.03
N ASP A 413 8.66 15.51 10.84
CA ASP A 413 10.02 15.87 11.31
C ASP A 413 10.58 17.13 10.64
N LYS A 414 10.07 17.47 9.45
CA LYS A 414 10.44 18.70 8.73
C LYS A 414 9.83 19.97 9.33
N LEU A 415 8.74 19.87 10.09
CA LEU A 415 7.99 21.00 10.66
C LEU A 415 7.72 20.75 12.16
N PRO A 416 8.77 20.61 13.01
CA PRO A 416 8.59 20.22 14.40
C PRO A 416 7.87 21.27 15.25
N HIS A 417 7.80 22.52 14.80
CA HIS A 417 7.08 23.64 15.42
C HIS A 417 5.58 23.61 15.17
N LEU A 418 5.09 22.71 14.31
CA LEU A 418 3.67 22.52 14.03
C LEU A 418 3.23 21.13 14.46
N GLN A 419 2.19 21.09 15.28
CA GLN A 419 1.68 19.83 15.84
C GLN A 419 0.17 19.81 15.72
N ILE A 420 -0.40 18.72 15.20
CA ILE A 420 -1.85 18.52 15.19
C ILE A 420 -2.23 17.83 16.50
N ILE A 421 -3.21 18.41 17.18
CA ILE A 421 -3.78 17.87 18.40
C ILE A 421 -5.19 17.39 18.08
N GLU A 422 -5.41 16.08 18.13
CA GLU A 422 -6.69 15.45 17.82
C GLU A 422 -7.22 14.73 19.07
N TYR A 423 -8.47 15.00 19.42
CA TYR A 423 -9.21 14.37 20.51
C TYR A 423 -10.33 13.53 19.91
N ARG A 424 -10.52 12.32 20.45
CA ARG A 424 -11.61 11.43 20.07
C ARG A 424 -12.14 10.70 21.29
N HIS A 425 -13.41 10.35 21.26
CA HIS A 425 -13.96 9.35 22.16
C HIS A 425 -13.28 8.00 21.93
N LEU A 426 -12.98 7.28 23.01
CA LEU A 426 -12.22 6.02 22.92
C LEU A 426 -13.02 4.93 22.21
N ASP A 427 -14.34 4.96 22.39
CA ASP A 427 -15.29 3.99 21.85
C ASP A 427 -15.56 4.21 20.35
N TYR A 428 -15.08 5.33 19.79
CA TYR A 428 -15.19 5.61 18.35
C TYR A 428 -14.03 5.00 17.55
N HIS A 429 -14.38 4.12 16.62
CA HIS A 429 -13.44 3.40 15.74
C HIS A 429 -13.76 3.52 14.24
N GLY A 430 -14.73 4.35 13.87
CA GLY A 430 -15.15 4.54 12.49
C GLY A 430 -14.19 5.39 11.64
N ASP A 431 -14.65 5.66 10.42
CA ASP A 431 -14.05 6.64 9.50
C ASP A 431 -14.14 8.07 10.09
N ILE A 432 -13.73 9.10 9.35
CA ILE A 432 -13.74 10.49 9.82
C ILE A 432 -14.76 11.26 8.98
N PRO A 433 -15.99 11.46 9.48
CA PRO A 433 -16.96 12.33 8.85
C PRO A 433 -16.53 13.79 8.98
N THR A 434 -16.56 14.54 7.88
CA THR A 434 -16.10 15.93 7.85
C THR A 434 -17.03 16.87 8.62
N ASP A 435 -18.32 16.56 8.67
CA ASP A 435 -19.34 17.25 9.46
C ASP A 435 -19.16 17.09 10.97
N HIS A 436 -18.51 16.02 11.41
CA HIS A 436 -18.17 15.78 12.83
C HIS A 436 -16.78 16.32 13.24
N LEU A 437 -16.08 17.02 12.33
CA LEU A 437 -14.79 17.67 12.63
C LEU A 437 -14.98 19.04 13.26
N ILE A 438 -14.70 19.12 14.55
CA ILE A 438 -14.74 20.37 15.32
C ILE A 438 -13.36 21.01 15.29
N GLY A 439 -13.30 22.27 14.86
CA GLY A 439 -12.10 23.10 14.89
C GLY A 439 -12.34 24.40 15.66
N PRO A 440 -11.28 25.09 16.12
CA PRO A 440 -11.42 26.41 16.72
C PRO A 440 -11.84 27.46 15.68
N GLU A 441 -12.24 28.65 16.15
CA GLU A 441 -12.74 29.73 15.29
C GLU A 441 -11.78 30.10 14.15
N MET A 442 -10.46 30.08 14.40
CA MET A 442 -9.44 30.34 13.37
C MET A 442 -9.25 29.20 12.37
N MET A 443 -9.87 28.04 12.56
CA MET A 443 -9.65 26.85 11.75
C MET A 443 -10.97 26.13 11.43
N LYS A 444 -11.61 26.56 10.35
CA LYS A 444 -12.75 25.84 9.76
C LYS A 444 -12.24 24.68 8.91
N TRP A 445 -12.43 23.44 9.38
CA TRP A 445 -11.88 22.25 8.73
C TRP A 445 -12.29 22.10 7.27
N SER A 446 -13.55 22.36 6.94
CA SER A 446 -14.02 22.30 5.56
C SER A 446 -13.24 23.22 4.62
N ASP A 447 -12.98 24.46 5.05
CA ASP A 447 -12.20 25.42 4.25
C ASP A 447 -10.74 24.98 4.16
N VAL A 448 -10.10 24.57 5.25
CA VAL A 448 -8.71 24.11 5.26
C VAL A 448 -8.52 22.87 4.38
N ILE A 449 -9.40 21.87 4.51
CA ILE A 449 -9.36 20.64 3.71
C ILE A 449 -9.52 21.01 2.24
N SER A 450 -10.47 21.88 1.88
CA SER A 450 -10.69 22.29 0.49
C SER A 450 -9.46 22.93 -0.16
N GLN A 451 -8.66 23.69 0.61
CA GLN A 451 -7.43 24.32 0.13
C GLN A 451 -6.31 23.29 -0.11
N VAL A 452 -6.31 22.23 0.69
CA VAL A 452 -5.29 21.18 0.64
C VAL A 452 -5.61 20.14 -0.42
N THR A 453 -6.89 19.76 -0.59
CA THR A 453 -7.33 18.78 -1.59
C THR A 453 -7.34 19.34 -3.00
N ASP A 454 -7.38 20.67 -3.19
CA ASP A 454 -7.27 21.26 -4.52
C ASP A 454 -5.86 21.11 -5.14
N ARG A 455 -4.84 20.81 -4.33
CA ARG A 455 -3.47 20.61 -4.81
C ARG A 455 -3.39 19.38 -5.74
N GLU A 456 -2.69 19.52 -6.86
CA GLU A 456 -2.51 18.47 -7.87
C GLU A 456 -1.96 17.16 -7.28
N ASP A 457 -1.04 17.25 -6.31
CA ASP A 457 -0.45 16.09 -5.64
C ASP A 457 -1.51 15.27 -4.88
N HIS A 458 -2.52 15.93 -4.30
CA HIS A 458 -3.61 15.26 -3.58
C HIS A 458 -4.60 14.61 -4.54
N LYS A 459 -4.86 15.25 -5.68
CA LYS A 459 -5.69 14.69 -6.76
C LYS A 459 -5.07 13.39 -7.28
N LEU A 460 -3.76 13.37 -7.50
CA LEU A 460 -3.04 12.15 -7.89
C LEU A 460 -3.19 11.03 -6.85
N HIS A 461 -2.98 11.34 -5.57
CA HIS A 461 -3.08 10.33 -4.50
C HIS A 461 -4.50 9.75 -4.39
N ASN A 462 -5.53 10.60 -4.43
CA ASN A 462 -6.93 10.15 -4.42
C ASN A 462 -7.23 9.27 -5.64
N THR A 463 -6.68 9.63 -6.81
CA THR A 463 -6.86 8.84 -8.03
C THR A 463 -6.21 7.47 -7.87
N MET A 464 -4.99 7.39 -7.31
CA MET A 464 -4.33 6.11 -7.02
C MET A 464 -5.12 5.23 -6.05
N ASP A 465 -5.67 5.81 -4.97
CA ASP A 465 -6.53 5.09 -4.03
C ASP A 465 -7.82 4.57 -4.70
N GLU A 466 -8.41 5.35 -5.61
CA GLU A 466 -9.59 4.95 -6.37
C GLU A 466 -9.27 3.78 -7.32
N ILE A 467 -8.13 3.85 -8.01
CA ILE A 467 -7.63 2.76 -8.86
C ILE A 467 -7.42 1.48 -8.04
N ASP A 468 -6.73 1.57 -6.90
CA ASP A 468 -6.49 0.42 -6.01
C ASP A 468 -7.81 -0.18 -5.52
N ARG A 469 -8.83 0.66 -5.26
CA ARG A 469 -10.17 0.20 -4.92
C ARG A 469 -10.85 -0.51 -6.09
N GLU A 470 -10.76 0.02 -7.31
CA GLU A 470 -11.34 -0.63 -8.50
C GLU A 470 -10.64 -1.96 -8.81
N PHE A 471 -9.32 -2.07 -8.63
CA PHE A 471 -8.61 -3.34 -8.69
C PHE A 471 -9.06 -4.33 -7.61
N SER A 472 -9.28 -3.84 -6.38
CA SER A 472 -9.79 -4.65 -5.27
C SER A 472 -11.22 -5.13 -5.54
N MET A 473 -12.11 -4.26 -6.03
CA MET A 473 -13.46 -4.64 -6.44
C MET A 473 -13.45 -5.58 -7.64
N GLY A 474 -12.49 -5.40 -8.55
CA GLY A 474 -12.26 -6.31 -9.65
C GLY A 474 -11.88 -7.71 -9.15
N SER A 475 -11.04 -7.82 -8.12
CA SER A 475 -10.70 -9.12 -7.55
C SER A 475 -11.91 -9.86 -6.93
N LEU A 476 -12.99 -9.14 -6.61
CA LEU A 476 -14.24 -9.70 -6.07
C LEU A 476 -15.27 -10.05 -7.16
N ARG A 477 -15.07 -9.62 -8.42
CA ARG A 477 -16.09 -9.66 -9.49
C ARG A 477 -16.17 -10.94 -10.30
N GLY A 478 -15.43 -11.99 -9.96
CA GLY A 478 -15.75 -13.32 -10.45
C GLY A 478 -14.54 -14.19 -10.71
N GLU A 479 -14.53 -15.30 -9.97
CA GLU A 479 -14.19 -16.59 -10.53
C GLU A 479 -15.09 -16.83 -11.76
N VAL A 480 -14.67 -16.35 -12.92
CA VAL A 480 -15.17 -16.88 -14.18
C VAL A 480 -14.71 -18.34 -14.22
N PRO A 481 -15.59 -19.32 -14.48
CA PRO A 481 -15.21 -20.73 -14.57
C PRO A 481 -13.99 -20.88 -15.48
N TYR A 482 -12.98 -21.57 -14.96
CA TYR A 482 -11.63 -21.68 -15.53
C TYR A 482 -11.63 -22.19 -16.99
N GLU A 483 -12.70 -22.85 -17.43
CA GLU A 483 -12.83 -23.50 -18.72
C GLU A 483 -13.07 -22.51 -19.90
N ASP A 484 -13.55 -21.29 -19.64
CA ASP A 484 -13.85 -20.29 -20.69
C ASP A 484 -12.81 -19.16 -20.80
N ILE A 485 -11.73 -19.22 -20.00
CA ILE A 485 -10.69 -18.19 -19.98
C ILE A 485 -9.56 -18.59 -20.93
N GLN A 486 -9.57 -18.08 -22.17
CA GLN A 486 -8.32 -17.96 -22.94
C GLN A 486 -7.44 -16.89 -22.23
N GLU A 487 -6.53 -17.39 -21.39
CA GLU A 487 -5.87 -16.68 -20.26
C GLU A 487 -5.11 -15.38 -20.59
N SER A 488 -4.65 -15.15 -21.83
CA SER A 488 -3.86 -13.95 -22.15
C SER A 488 -4.70 -12.76 -22.61
N THR A 489 -5.73 -12.99 -23.43
CA THR A 489 -6.58 -11.91 -23.96
C THR A 489 -7.55 -11.39 -22.91
N GLN A 490 -8.03 -12.26 -22.01
CA GLN A 490 -9.02 -11.88 -21.01
C GLN A 490 -8.43 -11.09 -19.84
N VAL A 491 -7.20 -11.36 -19.38
CA VAL A 491 -6.55 -10.55 -18.32
C VAL A 491 -6.22 -9.14 -18.84
N LEU A 492 -5.74 -9.02 -20.09
CA LEU A 492 -5.53 -7.72 -20.73
C LEU A 492 -6.86 -7.00 -20.99
N SER A 493 -7.89 -7.70 -21.47
CA SER A 493 -9.24 -7.15 -21.64
C SER A 493 -9.87 -6.76 -20.30
N TYR A 494 -9.53 -7.47 -19.22
CA TYR A 494 -10.05 -7.21 -17.89
C TYR A 494 -9.42 -5.95 -17.27
N VAL A 495 -8.09 -5.88 -17.24
CA VAL A 495 -7.38 -4.69 -16.74
C VAL A 495 -7.65 -3.51 -17.65
N SER A 496 -7.56 -3.68 -18.97
CA SER A 496 -7.93 -2.63 -19.92
C SER A 496 -9.40 -2.27 -19.80
N GLY A 497 -10.28 -3.22 -19.51
CA GLY A 497 -11.72 -2.99 -19.32
C GLY A 497 -12.04 -2.21 -18.06
N ILE A 498 -11.36 -2.49 -16.94
CA ILE A 498 -11.47 -1.69 -15.70
C ILE A 498 -10.95 -0.28 -15.96
N LEU A 499 -9.73 -0.16 -16.49
CA LEU A 499 -9.10 1.14 -16.72
C LEU A 499 -9.84 1.96 -17.79
N ASN A 500 -10.37 1.34 -18.84
CA ASN A 500 -11.14 2.00 -19.88
C ASN A 500 -12.54 2.38 -19.38
N ASN A 501 -13.24 1.51 -18.64
CA ASN A 501 -14.51 1.91 -18.01
C ASN A 501 -14.33 3.06 -17.03
N TRP A 502 -13.26 3.02 -16.25
CA TRP A 502 -12.90 4.10 -15.35
C TRP A 502 -12.59 5.40 -16.12
N ALA A 503 -11.76 5.33 -17.16
CA ALA A 503 -11.41 6.47 -18.01
C ALA A 503 -12.63 7.08 -18.73
N VAL A 504 -13.55 6.25 -19.23
CA VAL A 504 -14.81 6.67 -19.87
C VAL A 504 -15.71 7.41 -18.87
N ARG A 505 -15.84 6.91 -17.64
CA ARG A 505 -16.64 7.59 -16.59
C ARG A 505 -16.10 8.98 -16.29
N HIS A 506 -14.78 9.13 -16.20
CA HIS A 506 -14.15 10.42 -15.91
C HIS A 506 -14.16 11.38 -17.11
N ARG A 507 -14.13 10.88 -18.36
CA ARG A 507 -14.37 11.72 -19.57
C ARG A 507 -15.78 12.30 -19.59
N ALA A 508 -16.80 11.52 -19.21
CA ALA A 508 -18.19 11.98 -19.19
C ALA A 508 -18.42 13.10 -18.15
N VAL A 509 -17.65 13.11 -17.06
CA VAL A 509 -17.71 14.17 -16.05
C VAL A 509 -17.05 15.46 -16.58
N GLN A 510 -15.91 15.36 -17.29
CA GLN A 510 -15.23 16.53 -17.86
C GLN A 510 -15.99 17.18 -19.02
N SER A 511 -16.71 16.42 -19.84
CA SER A 511 -17.51 16.95 -20.95
C SER A 511 -18.83 17.61 -20.53
N SER A 512 -19.23 17.46 -19.26
CA SER A 512 -20.42 18.09 -18.69
C SER A 512 -20.19 19.51 -18.15
N ALA A 513 -18.94 19.96 -18.12
CA ALA A 513 -18.62 21.35 -17.80
C ALA A 513 -19.09 22.27 -18.95
N PRO A 514 -19.86 23.34 -18.69
CA PRO A 514 -20.33 24.24 -19.73
C PRO A 514 -19.12 24.83 -20.47
N PRO A 515 -19.17 24.93 -21.81
CA PRO A 515 -18.11 25.56 -22.57
C PRO A 515 -17.94 27.01 -22.08
N LEU A 516 -16.69 27.36 -21.75
CA LEU A 516 -16.29 28.73 -21.42
C LEU A 516 -16.39 29.65 -22.63
#